data_AF-A0A9W4UUN6-F1
#
_entry.id   AF-A0A9W4UUN6-F1
#
_cell.length_a   1.000
_cell.length_b   1.000
_cell.length_c   1.000
_cell.angle_alpha   90.00
_cell.angle_beta   90.00
_cell.angle_gamma   90.00
#
_symmetry.space_group_name_H-M   'P 1'
#
loop_
_entity.id
_entity.type
_entity.pdbx_description
1 polymer ?
#
loop_
_entity_poly.entity_id
_entity_poly.type
_entity_poly.pdbx_seq_one_letter_code
_entity_poly.pdbx_strand_id
1 'polypeptide(L)'
;MPSGYECLDTASPRSLLFYIVANVGLGGSSRPLAVAYRQGNDFHKSFLPRVENLVNDILSAIKIFSKPEDRSALEAERWRATEWYNQQLQDDADGGEGQRYATLPDSLQPPWSGYKMKNWRPALQPEMSPRKDASPRMEFSLASDYLVKALLCSNSNTREGDVQLQPLSLPFYGNCLEYGMVVIDISNLSRITYGIACFPVCYMAYVEYHSYTGGWDPVEDDPPKKEPDVVLVNERPRLLSSILCYVRKNFPFLEDDAKVRELEESYSLVDDAGMLDYIWPLSDDVSQECLEPSQEELPKIARQRCSIM
;
A
#
# COMPACT_ATOMS: atom_id res chain seq x y z
N MET A 1 -21.70 10.72 30.14
CA MET A 1 -21.41 11.20 28.77
C MET A 1 -21.46 10.00 27.85
N PRO A 2 -22.02 10.11 26.64
CA PRO A 2 -21.89 9.06 25.64
C PRO A 2 -20.41 8.78 25.33
N SER A 3 -20.13 7.55 24.92
CA SER A 3 -18.77 7.06 24.72
C SER A 3 -18.77 5.89 23.76
N GLY A 4 -17.71 5.75 22.99
CA GLY A 4 -17.59 4.72 21.96
C GLY A 4 -16.14 4.46 21.57
N TYR A 5 -15.93 3.33 20.88
CA TYR A 5 -14.66 3.01 20.23
C TYR A 5 -14.75 3.48 18.77
N GLU A 6 -14.12 4.61 18.49
CA GLU A 6 -14.33 5.39 17.27
C GLU A 6 -13.03 5.59 16.51
N CYS A 7 -13.15 5.80 15.20
CA CYS A 7 -12.04 6.20 14.33
C CYS A 7 -11.77 7.69 14.51
N LEU A 8 -10.67 8.04 15.17
CA LEU A 8 -10.32 9.43 15.45
C LEU A 8 -9.64 10.12 14.27
N ASP A 9 -8.94 9.35 13.43
CA ASP A 9 -8.26 9.84 12.24
C ASP A 9 -8.05 8.71 11.24
N THR A 10 -7.98 9.05 9.95
CA THR A 10 -7.74 8.12 8.84
C THR A 10 -6.60 8.63 7.98
N ALA A 11 -5.60 7.80 7.75
CA ALA A 11 -4.43 8.13 6.95
C ALA A 11 -4.19 7.10 5.84
N SER A 12 -3.66 7.54 4.70
CA SER A 12 -3.12 6.62 3.70
C SER A 12 -1.94 5.84 4.31
N PRO A 13 -1.65 4.60 3.85
CA PRO A 13 -0.42 3.91 4.21
C PRO A 13 0.78 4.82 4.01
N ARG A 14 1.70 4.77 4.96
CA ARG A 14 2.94 5.55 4.93
C ARG A 14 3.83 5.15 3.78
N SER A 15 4.00 3.85 3.57
CA SER A 15 4.92 3.29 2.59
C SER A 15 4.16 2.62 1.45
N LEU A 16 4.85 2.39 0.34
CA LEU A 16 4.26 1.79 -0.85
C LEU A 16 5.23 0.81 -1.49
N LEU A 17 4.72 -0.33 -1.94
CA LEU A 17 5.41 -1.21 -2.87
C LEU A 17 5.00 -0.85 -4.29
N PHE A 18 5.97 -0.50 -5.12
CA PHE A 18 5.79 -0.26 -6.54
C PHE A 18 6.23 -1.50 -7.32
N TYR A 19 5.33 -2.03 -8.11
CA TYR A 19 5.57 -3.11 -9.05
C TYR A 19 5.51 -2.57 -10.47
N ILE A 20 6.61 -2.66 -11.20
CA ILE A 20 6.61 -2.51 -12.67
C ILE A 20 6.35 -3.89 -13.24
N VAL A 21 5.27 -4.06 -13.99
CA VAL A 21 4.89 -5.35 -14.57
C VAL A 21 4.82 -5.26 -16.08
N ALA A 22 5.00 -6.40 -16.74
CA ALA A 22 4.76 -6.55 -18.17
C ALA A 22 4.35 -7.98 -18.52
N ASN A 23 3.71 -8.17 -19.66
CA ASN A 23 3.32 -9.46 -20.26
C ASN A 23 4.52 -10.29 -20.78
N VAL A 24 5.47 -10.56 -19.90
CA VAL A 24 6.71 -11.28 -20.21
C VAL A 24 6.70 -12.72 -19.69
N GLY A 25 5.69 -13.13 -18.92
CA GLY A 25 5.56 -14.51 -18.47
C GLY A 25 4.95 -15.44 -19.52
N LEU A 26 4.94 -16.73 -19.21
CA LEU A 26 4.43 -17.78 -20.10
C LEU A 26 3.01 -17.48 -20.57
N GLY A 27 2.74 -17.68 -21.86
CA GLY A 27 1.41 -17.40 -22.44
C GLY A 27 1.04 -15.91 -22.45
N GLY A 28 2.00 -15.01 -22.22
CA GLY A 28 1.76 -13.57 -22.13
C GLY A 28 1.25 -13.13 -20.76
N SER A 29 1.41 -13.94 -19.71
CA SER A 29 1.02 -13.55 -18.35
C SER A 29 1.86 -12.38 -17.84
N SER A 30 1.25 -11.46 -17.11
CA SER A 30 1.94 -10.33 -16.50
C SER A 30 2.87 -10.77 -15.36
N ARG A 31 4.10 -10.26 -15.35
CA ARG A 31 5.16 -10.57 -14.39
C ARG A 31 5.92 -9.30 -13.98
N PRO A 32 6.45 -9.24 -12.74
CA PRO A 32 7.30 -8.12 -12.31
C PRO A 32 8.60 -8.02 -13.11
N LEU A 33 8.99 -6.79 -13.44
CA LEU A 33 10.29 -6.43 -14.00
C LEU A 33 11.12 -5.64 -12.99
N ALA A 34 10.47 -4.89 -12.11
CA ALA A 34 11.13 -4.20 -11.02
C ALA A 34 10.16 -4.08 -9.85
N VAL A 35 10.69 -4.20 -8.64
CA VAL A 35 9.96 -3.96 -7.41
C VAL A 35 10.76 -2.98 -6.56
N ALA A 36 10.11 -1.93 -6.05
CA ALA A 36 10.73 -1.01 -5.13
C ALA A 36 9.80 -0.72 -3.94
N TYR A 37 10.38 -0.68 -2.76
CA TYR A 37 9.75 -0.16 -1.57
C TYR A 37 10.06 1.34 -1.45
N ARG A 38 9.01 2.15 -1.38
CA ARG A 38 9.04 3.59 -1.15
C ARG A 38 8.63 3.84 0.30
N GLN A 39 9.59 4.24 1.13
CA GLN A 39 9.32 4.70 2.49
C GLN A 39 8.81 6.14 2.46
N GLY A 40 7.61 6.36 2.99
CA GLY A 40 7.09 7.71 3.19
C GLY A 40 7.80 8.42 4.33
N ASN A 41 7.97 9.74 4.19
CA ASN A 41 8.45 10.59 5.27
C ASN A 41 7.32 11.46 5.79
N ASP A 42 6.93 11.24 7.04
CA ASP A 42 5.93 12.05 7.74
C ASP A 42 6.58 13.33 8.30
N PHE A 43 7.22 14.13 7.44
CA PHE A 43 7.81 15.42 7.82
C PHE A 43 6.74 16.48 8.12
N HIS A 44 5.57 16.35 7.51
CA HIS A 44 4.50 17.35 7.53
C HIS A 44 3.38 16.98 8.50
N LYS A 45 2.84 17.99 9.20
CA LYS A 45 1.85 17.82 10.27
C LYS A 45 0.50 17.26 9.83
N SER A 46 0.29 17.11 8.53
CA SER A 46 -0.93 16.59 7.93
C SER A 46 -0.65 15.22 7.31
N PHE A 47 -1.66 14.37 7.24
CA PHE A 47 -1.62 13.11 6.50
C PHE A 47 -1.84 13.31 4.99
N LEU A 48 -2.30 14.50 4.58
CA LEU A 48 -2.46 14.90 3.17
C LEU A 48 -1.27 14.59 2.26
N PRO A 49 -0.02 14.86 2.69
CA PRO A 49 1.15 14.63 1.86
C PRO A 49 1.36 13.15 1.51
N ARG A 50 0.78 12.19 2.27
CA ARG A 50 0.87 10.77 1.90
C ARG A 50 0.12 10.46 0.61
N VAL A 51 -1.09 11.01 0.45
CA VAL A 51 -1.87 10.85 -0.78
C VAL A 51 -1.22 11.65 -1.92
N GLU A 52 -0.77 12.87 -1.66
CA GLU A 52 -0.04 13.66 -2.66
C GLU A 52 1.22 12.94 -3.14
N ASN A 53 1.99 12.32 -2.24
CA ASN A 53 3.17 11.52 -2.58
C ASN A 53 2.81 10.33 -3.45
N LEU A 54 1.77 9.57 -3.09
CA LEU A 54 1.26 8.47 -3.90
C LEU A 54 0.95 8.92 -5.33
N VAL A 55 0.23 10.04 -5.50
CA VAL A 55 -0.11 10.58 -6.82
C VAL A 55 1.13 11.03 -7.59
N ASN A 56 2.04 11.75 -6.93
CA ASN A 56 3.28 12.22 -7.55
C ASN A 56 4.20 11.07 -7.96
N ASP A 57 4.32 10.04 -7.13
CA ASP A 57 5.13 8.84 -7.40
C ASP A 57 4.60 8.11 -8.64
N ILE A 58 3.27 7.91 -8.73
CA ILE A 58 2.63 7.28 -9.89
C ILE A 58 2.86 8.11 -11.16
N LEU A 59 2.56 9.42 -11.12
CA LEU A 59 2.72 10.31 -12.27
C LEU A 59 4.18 10.35 -12.74
N SER A 60 5.13 10.45 -11.80
CA SER A 60 6.57 10.45 -12.10
C SER A 60 7.01 9.16 -12.78
N ALA A 61 6.55 8.01 -12.27
CA ALA A 61 6.87 6.71 -12.84
C ALA A 61 6.29 6.56 -14.25
N ILE A 62 5.00 6.83 -14.43
CA ILE A 62 4.37 6.75 -15.76
C ILE A 62 5.08 7.69 -16.74
N LYS A 63 5.41 8.92 -16.33
CA LYS A 63 6.12 9.89 -17.18
C LYS A 63 7.50 9.41 -17.61
N ILE A 64 8.26 8.74 -16.73
CA ILE A 64 9.58 8.19 -17.07
C ILE A 64 9.44 7.03 -18.04
N PHE A 65 8.54 6.08 -17.76
CA PHE A 65 8.33 4.92 -18.64
C PHE A 65 7.67 5.27 -19.98
N SER A 66 6.97 6.40 -20.07
CA SER A 66 6.31 6.87 -21.31
C SER A 66 7.25 7.60 -22.28
N LYS A 67 8.53 7.77 -21.95
CA LYS A 67 9.47 8.52 -22.80
C LYS A 67 9.70 7.82 -24.14
N PRO A 68 9.42 8.48 -25.28
CA PRO A 68 9.58 7.85 -26.60
C PRO A 68 11.02 7.43 -26.90
N GLU A 69 11.99 8.19 -26.40
CA GLU A 69 13.44 7.95 -26.58
C GLU A 69 13.91 6.63 -25.96
N ASP A 70 13.25 6.22 -24.87
CA ASP A 70 13.63 5.06 -24.07
C ASP A 70 12.88 3.78 -24.49
N ARG A 71 11.94 3.90 -25.44
CA ARG A 71 11.04 2.82 -25.85
C ARG A 71 11.77 1.59 -26.37
N SER A 72 12.78 1.77 -27.23
CA SER A 72 13.53 0.66 -27.81
C SER A 72 14.33 -0.11 -26.76
N ALA A 73 14.87 0.59 -25.76
CA ALA A 73 15.61 -0.01 -24.66
C ALA A 73 14.67 -0.80 -23.73
N LEU A 74 13.48 -0.26 -23.43
CA LEU A 74 12.46 -0.96 -22.65
C LEU A 74 11.89 -2.18 -23.39
N GLU A 75 11.69 -2.11 -24.70
CA GLU A 75 11.28 -3.28 -25.51
C GLU A 75 12.35 -4.38 -25.53
N ALA A 76 13.62 -4.00 -25.64
CA ALA A 76 14.74 -4.95 -25.57
C ALA A 76 14.85 -5.61 -24.19
N GLU A 77 14.64 -4.85 -23.11
CA GLU A 77 14.62 -5.42 -21.76
C GLU A 77 13.42 -6.34 -21.54
N ARG A 78 12.22 -5.96 -22.00
CA ARG A 78 11.04 -6.83 -21.97
C ARG A 78 11.27 -8.14 -22.72
N TRP A 79 11.91 -8.08 -23.89
CA TRP A 79 12.25 -9.28 -24.64
C TRP A 79 13.22 -10.19 -23.85
N ARG A 80 14.24 -9.63 -23.19
CA ARG A 80 15.13 -10.39 -22.30
C ARG A 80 14.38 -10.99 -21.11
N ALA A 81 13.44 -10.25 -20.55
CA ALA A 81 12.62 -10.74 -19.45
C ALA A 81 11.74 -11.92 -19.88
N THR A 82 11.20 -11.90 -21.09
CA THR A 82 10.45 -13.03 -21.64
C THR A 82 11.30 -14.30 -21.68
N GLU A 83 12.51 -14.20 -22.23
CA GLU A 83 13.44 -15.33 -22.27
C GLU A 83 13.82 -15.81 -20.86
N TRP A 84 14.07 -14.88 -19.94
CA TRP A 84 14.43 -15.19 -18.56
C TRP A 84 13.31 -15.92 -17.80
N TYR A 85 12.06 -15.43 -17.88
CA TYR A 85 10.91 -16.07 -17.23
C TYR A 85 10.59 -17.44 -17.84
N ASN A 86 10.82 -17.62 -19.15
CA ASN A 86 10.67 -18.93 -19.80
C ASN A 86 11.74 -19.93 -19.32
N GLN A 87 12.98 -19.47 -19.08
CA GLN A 87 14.07 -20.32 -18.57
C GLN A 87 13.86 -20.70 -17.10
N GLN A 88 13.49 -19.76 -16.23
CA GLN A 88 13.21 -20.03 -14.81
C GLN A 88 12.15 -21.11 -14.62
N LEU A 89 11.10 -21.13 -15.46
CA LEU A 89 10.06 -22.15 -15.39
C LEU A 89 10.58 -23.57 -15.72
N GLN A 90 11.60 -23.67 -16.58
CA GLN A 90 12.25 -24.96 -16.89
C GLN A 90 13.09 -25.44 -15.71
N ASP A 91 13.74 -24.51 -15.01
CA ASP A 91 14.57 -24.81 -13.84
C ASP A 91 13.71 -25.18 -12.60
N ASP A 92 12.57 -24.51 -12.39
CA ASP A 92 11.65 -24.78 -11.26
C ASP A 92 10.93 -26.13 -11.40
N ALA A 93 10.76 -26.65 -12.62
CA ALA A 93 10.17 -27.97 -12.86
C ALA A 93 11.05 -29.13 -12.35
N ASP A 94 12.34 -28.88 -12.13
CA ASP A 94 13.34 -29.87 -11.65
C ASP A 94 13.54 -29.85 -10.13
N GLY A 95 12.65 -29.21 -9.37
CA GLY A 95 12.57 -29.38 -7.91
C GLY A 95 13.48 -28.47 -7.08
N GLY A 96 13.69 -27.23 -7.52
CA GLY A 96 14.42 -26.22 -6.76
C GLY A 96 13.77 -25.90 -5.40
N GLU A 97 14.54 -26.06 -4.32
CA GLU A 97 14.14 -25.75 -2.94
C GLU A 97 13.71 -24.28 -2.76
N GLY A 98 12.66 -24.09 -1.95
CA GLY A 98 11.91 -22.84 -1.78
C GLY A 98 12.76 -21.58 -1.62
N GLN A 99 12.49 -20.60 -2.49
CA GLN A 99 12.97 -19.23 -2.36
C GLN A 99 12.51 -18.65 -1.02
N ARG A 100 13.47 -18.36 -0.13
CA ARG A 100 13.20 -17.62 1.10
C ARG A 100 12.62 -16.26 0.74
N TYR A 101 11.37 -16.01 1.12
CA TYR A 101 10.74 -14.71 0.98
C TYR A 101 11.58 -13.63 1.65
N ALA A 102 11.88 -12.57 0.91
CA ALA A 102 12.57 -11.43 1.48
C ALA A 102 11.68 -10.75 2.51
N THR A 103 12.19 -10.60 3.73
CA THR A 103 11.51 -9.81 4.76
C THR A 103 11.68 -8.33 4.41
N LEU A 104 10.56 -7.62 4.25
CA LEU A 104 10.59 -6.17 4.06
C LEU A 104 11.10 -5.48 5.34
N PRO A 105 11.78 -4.33 5.22
CA PRO A 105 12.09 -3.48 6.36
C PRO A 105 10.78 -2.83 6.82
N ASP A 106 9.98 -3.60 7.55
CA ASP A 106 8.69 -3.16 8.00
C ASP A 106 8.87 -2.25 9.22
N SER A 107 8.35 -1.02 9.12
CA SER A 107 8.42 -0.05 10.21
C SER A 107 7.00 0.30 10.61
N LEU A 108 6.71 0.20 11.91
CA LEU A 108 5.40 0.54 12.45
C LEU A 108 4.91 1.89 11.93
N GLN A 109 3.61 1.97 11.61
CA GLN A 109 2.94 3.24 11.38
C GLN A 109 3.23 4.20 12.54
N PRO A 110 3.41 5.50 12.28
CA PRO A 110 3.70 6.43 13.36
C PRO A 110 2.50 6.50 14.33
N PRO A 111 2.79 6.76 15.62
CA PRO A 111 1.80 7.12 16.63
C PRO A 111 0.75 8.12 16.12
N TRP A 112 -0.48 8.00 16.61
CA TRP A 112 -1.49 9.01 16.40
C TRP A 112 -1.02 10.36 16.96
N SER A 113 -1.07 11.41 16.13
CA SER A 113 -0.50 12.72 16.47
C SER A 113 -1.50 13.68 17.14
N GLY A 114 -2.78 13.32 17.18
CA GLY A 114 -3.86 14.15 17.72
C GLY A 114 -4.15 15.41 16.89
N TYR A 115 -5.34 15.98 17.06
CA TYR A 115 -5.77 17.15 16.29
C TYR A 115 -5.07 18.47 16.72
N LYS A 116 -4.62 18.55 17.98
CA LYS A 116 -3.88 19.72 18.51
C LYS A 116 -2.38 19.52 18.32
N MET A 117 -1.92 19.79 17.10
CA MET A 117 -0.56 19.70 16.54
C MET A 117 0.60 20.44 17.28
N LYS A 118 0.40 20.87 18.54
CA LYS A 118 1.37 21.70 19.28
C LYS A 118 2.61 20.93 19.70
N ASN A 119 2.51 19.63 19.94
CA ASN A 119 3.62 18.81 20.45
C ASN A 119 4.11 17.73 19.46
N TRP A 120 3.57 17.69 18.24
CA TRP A 120 4.00 16.71 17.26
C TRP A 120 5.45 16.97 16.83
N ARG A 121 6.29 15.96 17.05
CA ARG A 121 7.63 15.89 16.47
C ARG A 121 7.51 15.03 15.22
N PRO A 122 7.84 15.56 14.03
CA PRO A 122 7.93 14.74 12.83
C PRO A 122 8.72 13.47 13.11
N ALA A 123 8.10 12.32 12.88
CA ALA A 123 8.75 11.03 13.06
C ALA A 123 9.55 10.72 11.78
N LEU A 124 10.72 11.34 11.68
CA LEU A 124 11.67 11.02 10.63
C LEU A 124 12.12 9.58 10.82
N GLN A 125 11.78 8.71 9.88
CA GLN A 125 12.32 7.36 9.90
C GLN A 125 13.80 7.43 9.50
N PRO A 126 14.64 6.57 10.11
CA PRO A 126 15.98 6.39 9.61
C PRO A 126 15.89 5.95 8.13
N GLU A 127 16.87 6.37 7.36
CA GLU A 127 17.05 5.84 6.02
C GLU A 127 17.24 4.33 6.09
N MET A 128 16.67 3.61 5.13
CA MET A 128 16.84 2.17 5.08
C MET A 128 18.31 1.86 4.87
N SER A 129 18.83 0.93 5.68
CA SER A 129 20.19 0.47 5.47
C SER A 129 20.32 -0.16 4.08
N PRO A 130 21.42 0.09 3.36
CA PRO A 130 21.73 -0.67 2.15
C PRO A 130 21.65 -2.16 2.47
N ARG A 131 21.02 -2.94 1.58
CA ARG A 131 20.83 -4.37 1.80
C ARG A 131 22.20 -5.04 1.93
N LYS A 132 22.44 -5.71 3.06
CA LYS A 132 23.72 -6.37 3.37
C LYS A 132 23.92 -7.66 2.58
N ASP A 133 22.81 -8.27 2.20
CA ASP A 133 22.79 -9.43 1.31
C ASP A 133 23.06 -8.88 -0.09
N ALA A 134 24.17 -9.33 -0.66
CA ALA A 134 24.75 -8.92 -1.94
C ALA A 134 23.71 -8.32 -2.91
N SER A 135 24.04 -7.15 -3.47
CA SER A 135 23.27 -6.39 -4.47
C SER A 135 22.19 -7.28 -5.07
N PRO A 136 20.88 -7.00 -4.87
CA PRO A 136 19.86 -7.77 -5.58
C PRO A 136 20.34 -7.78 -7.02
N ARG A 137 20.62 -8.98 -7.56
CA ARG A 137 21.08 -9.08 -8.94
C ARG A 137 19.94 -8.45 -9.72
N MET A 138 20.06 -7.18 -10.11
CA MET A 138 18.97 -6.47 -10.76
C MET A 138 18.75 -7.23 -12.06
N GLU A 139 17.72 -8.07 -12.09
CA GLU A 139 17.48 -8.95 -13.21
C GLU A 139 17.20 -8.10 -14.47
N PHE A 140 16.55 -6.95 -14.24
CA PHE A 140 16.18 -5.96 -15.25
C PHE A 140 16.61 -4.56 -14.79
N SER A 141 17.85 -4.19 -15.14
CA SER A 141 18.50 -2.97 -14.66
C SER A 141 17.79 -1.69 -15.13
N LEU A 142 17.30 -1.65 -16.37
CA LEU A 142 16.73 -0.43 -16.94
C LEU A 142 15.38 -0.09 -16.27
N ALA A 143 14.48 -1.05 -16.14
CA ALA A 143 13.22 -0.91 -15.42
C ALA A 143 13.46 -0.56 -13.94
N SER A 144 14.44 -1.19 -13.31
CA SER A 144 14.80 -0.90 -11.92
C SER A 144 15.34 0.52 -11.75
N ASP A 145 16.24 0.96 -12.61
CA ASP A 145 16.81 2.32 -12.59
C ASP A 145 15.73 3.38 -12.85
N TYR A 146 14.81 3.11 -13.78
CA TYR A 146 13.71 4.02 -14.08
C TYR A 146 12.72 4.12 -12.93
N LEU A 147 12.41 3.00 -12.28
CA LEU A 147 11.58 2.98 -11.09
C LEU A 147 12.22 3.78 -9.95
N VAL A 148 13.50 3.54 -9.64
CA VAL A 148 14.21 4.30 -8.60
C VAL A 148 14.24 5.78 -8.94
N LYS A 149 14.59 6.14 -10.18
CA LYS A 149 14.61 7.53 -10.64
C LYS A 149 13.24 8.20 -10.51
N ALA A 150 12.17 7.49 -10.83
CA ALA A 150 10.81 7.99 -10.69
C ALA A 150 10.45 8.35 -9.25
N LEU A 151 10.75 7.42 -8.34
CA LEU A 151 10.44 7.54 -6.92
C LEU A 151 11.31 8.60 -6.22
N LEU A 152 12.52 8.85 -6.72
CA LEU A 152 13.38 9.93 -6.22
C LEU A 152 13.02 11.30 -6.80
N CYS A 153 12.53 11.38 -8.04
CA CYS A 153 12.17 12.66 -8.69
C CYS A 153 10.80 13.21 -8.29
N SER A 154 9.94 12.41 -7.67
CA SER A 154 8.54 12.77 -7.40
C SER A 154 8.36 13.84 -6.32
N ASN A 155 9.27 13.90 -5.33
CA ASN A 155 9.18 14.82 -4.20
C ASN A 155 10.57 15.26 -3.72
N SER A 156 10.77 16.57 -3.51
CA SER A 156 12.02 17.15 -2.98
C SER A 156 12.40 16.65 -1.58
N ASN A 157 11.48 16.04 -0.85
CA ASN A 157 11.69 15.50 0.49
C ASN A 157 11.98 13.99 0.50
N THR A 158 12.01 13.35 -0.67
CA THR A 158 12.42 11.96 -0.82
C THR A 158 13.95 11.88 -0.77
N ARG A 159 14.51 11.10 0.16
CA ARG A 159 15.95 10.82 0.23
C ARG A 159 16.27 9.54 -0.53
N GLU A 160 17.52 9.39 -0.94
CA GLU A 160 18.01 8.17 -1.60
C GLU A 160 17.71 6.91 -0.76
N GLY A 161 17.99 6.95 0.53
CA GLY A 161 17.73 5.84 1.45
C GLY A 161 16.25 5.59 1.77
N ASP A 162 15.32 6.37 1.23
CA ASP A 162 13.88 6.11 1.36
C ASP A 162 13.35 5.26 0.19
N VAL A 163 14.16 4.96 -0.83
CA VAL A 163 13.80 4.06 -1.93
C VAL A 163 14.72 2.85 -1.87
N GLN A 164 14.13 1.64 -1.84
CA GLN A 164 14.91 0.41 -1.84
C GLN A 164 14.32 -0.59 -2.82
N LEU A 165 15.14 -1.06 -3.76
CA LEU A 165 14.77 -2.15 -4.65
C LEU A 165 14.55 -3.45 -3.88
N GLN A 166 13.53 -4.20 -4.30
CA GLN A 166 13.10 -5.45 -3.72
C GLN A 166 13.18 -6.57 -4.76
N PRO A 167 13.25 -7.85 -4.33
CA PRO A 167 13.21 -8.97 -5.25
C PRO A 167 11.90 -9.02 -6.04
N LEU A 168 11.96 -9.52 -7.28
CA LEU A 168 10.77 -9.69 -8.13
C LEU A 168 9.73 -10.64 -7.53
N SER A 169 10.18 -11.58 -6.69
CA SER A 169 9.34 -12.56 -6.00
C SER A 169 8.70 -12.02 -4.72
N LEU A 170 8.90 -10.75 -4.36
CA LEU A 170 8.34 -10.19 -3.13
C LEU A 170 6.80 -10.11 -3.22
N PRO A 171 6.05 -10.87 -2.39
CA PRO A 171 4.60 -10.75 -2.34
C PRO A 171 4.16 -9.49 -1.58
N PHE A 172 3.06 -8.92 -2.02
CA PHE A 172 2.23 -7.96 -1.31
C PHE A 172 1.25 -8.71 -0.40
N TYR A 173 1.09 -8.17 0.81
CA TYR A 173 0.18 -8.69 1.82
C TYR A 173 -0.83 -7.60 2.17
N GLY A 174 -2.09 -7.77 1.74
CA GLY A 174 -3.14 -6.77 1.96
C GLY A 174 -3.56 -6.58 3.42
N ASN A 175 -3.03 -7.37 4.36
CA ASN A 175 -3.24 -7.22 5.80
C ASN A 175 -2.11 -6.44 6.51
N CYS A 176 -1.11 -5.96 5.78
CA CYS A 176 -0.02 -5.14 6.32
C CYS A 176 -0.49 -3.71 6.61
N LEU A 177 -0.21 -3.22 7.82
CA LEU A 177 -0.56 -1.87 8.27
C LEU A 177 0.35 -0.80 7.66
N GLU A 178 1.54 -1.20 7.23
CA GLU A 178 2.68 -0.33 7.00
C GLU A 178 2.74 0.18 5.55
N TYR A 179 2.35 -0.67 4.58
CA TYR A 179 2.45 -0.34 3.18
C TYR A 179 1.21 -0.70 2.35
N GLY A 180 1.00 0.11 1.30
CA GLY A 180 0.11 -0.23 0.19
C GLY A 180 0.86 -0.73 -1.03
N MET A 181 0.15 -1.03 -2.10
CA MET A 181 0.70 -1.46 -3.38
C MET A 181 0.25 -0.57 -4.52
N VAL A 182 1.20 -0.29 -5.41
CA VAL A 182 0.99 0.33 -6.71
C VAL A 182 1.53 -0.61 -7.78
N VAL A 183 0.74 -0.84 -8.82
CA VAL A 183 1.15 -1.58 -10.01
C VAL A 183 1.17 -0.62 -11.19
N ILE A 184 2.24 -0.66 -11.96
CA ILE A 184 2.38 0.06 -13.23
C ILE A 184 2.67 -0.97 -14.31
N ASP A 185 1.74 -1.12 -15.24
CA ASP A 185 1.86 -2.08 -16.33
C ASP A 185 2.41 -1.39 -17.59
N ILE A 186 3.59 -1.88 -18.01
CA ILE A 186 4.32 -1.41 -19.18
C ILE A 186 4.25 -2.41 -20.35
N SER A 187 3.29 -3.34 -20.32
CA SER A 187 2.99 -4.28 -21.43
C SER A 187 2.72 -3.55 -22.75
N ASN A 188 2.18 -2.34 -22.70
CA ASN A 188 2.08 -1.46 -23.86
C ASN A 188 2.74 -0.11 -23.56
N LEU A 189 3.93 0.12 -24.08
CA LEU A 189 4.66 1.39 -23.87
C LEU A 189 3.99 2.59 -24.53
N SER A 190 2.99 2.38 -25.40
CA SER A 190 2.15 3.48 -25.94
C SER A 190 0.96 3.79 -25.05
N ARG A 191 0.62 2.90 -24.11
CA ARG A 191 -0.50 3.03 -23.19
C ARG A 191 -0.14 2.34 -21.88
N ILE A 192 0.58 3.08 -21.03
CA ILE A 192 0.88 2.63 -19.67
C ILE A 192 -0.40 2.67 -18.85
N THR A 193 -0.64 1.61 -18.08
CA THR A 193 -1.76 1.53 -17.16
C THR A 193 -1.25 1.40 -15.73
N TYR A 194 -2.09 1.76 -14.75
CA TYR A 194 -1.71 1.69 -13.34
C TYR A 194 -2.86 1.17 -12.49
N GLY A 195 -2.58 0.73 -11.27
CA GLY A 195 -3.61 0.36 -10.31
C GLY A 195 -3.10 0.38 -8.89
N ILE A 196 -4.00 0.64 -7.95
CA ILE A 196 -3.67 0.86 -6.54
C ILE A 196 -4.42 -0.15 -5.68
N ALA A 197 -3.70 -0.85 -4.80
CA ALA A 197 -4.25 -1.57 -3.66
C ALA A 197 -3.67 -0.99 -2.37
N CYS A 198 -4.32 0.05 -1.87
CA CYS A 198 -3.97 0.71 -0.62
C CYS A 198 -5.19 0.70 0.30
N PHE A 199 -4.97 0.35 1.57
CA PHE A 199 -6.02 0.33 2.58
C PHE A 199 -5.72 1.41 3.62
N PRO A 200 -6.64 2.36 3.87
CA PRO A 200 -6.40 3.36 4.89
C PRO A 200 -6.15 2.74 6.25
N VAL A 201 -5.30 3.42 7.00
CA VAL A 201 -5.00 3.16 8.39
C VAL A 201 -5.92 4.04 9.23
N CYS A 202 -6.66 3.42 10.15
CA CYS A 202 -7.54 4.07 11.09
C CYS A 202 -6.90 4.08 12.48
N TYR A 203 -6.91 5.26 13.11
CA TYR A 203 -6.48 5.43 14.49
C TYR A 203 -7.70 5.33 15.41
N MET A 204 -7.90 4.17 16.01
CA MET A 204 -9.10 3.84 16.78
C MET A 204 -8.86 4.02 18.27
N ALA A 205 -9.77 4.69 18.97
CA ALA A 205 -9.68 4.79 20.42
C ALA A 205 -11.04 4.85 21.10
N TYR A 206 -11.04 4.47 22.38
CA TYR A 206 -12.20 4.71 23.23
C TYR A 206 -12.22 6.17 23.69
N VAL A 207 -13.28 6.88 23.33
CA VAL A 207 -13.46 8.30 23.63
C VAL A 207 -14.82 8.56 24.26
N GLU A 208 -14.86 9.57 25.11
CA GLU A 208 -16.08 10.13 25.70
C GLU A 208 -16.33 11.47 24.99
N TYR A 209 -17.58 11.75 24.64
CA TYR A 209 -17.92 12.95 23.89
C TYR A 209 -19.17 13.62 24.44
N HIS A 210 -19.24 14.94 24.26
CA HIS A 210 -20.26 15.80 24.85
C HIS A 210 -21.60 15.72 24.12
N SER A 211 -21.59 15.38 22.83
CA SER A 211 -22.78 15.29 21.99
C SER A 211 -23.40 13.88 22.00
N TYR A 212 -24.72 13.77 22.09
CA TYR A 212 -25.40 12.46 21.93
C TYR A 212 -25.61 12.06 20.47
N THR A 213 -25.39 12.99 19.52
CA THR A 213 -25.70 12.81 18.10
C THR A 213 -24.53 13.10 17.16
N GLY A 214 -23.55 13.89 17.61
CA GLY A 214 -22.25 14.01 16.96
C GLY A 214 -21.29 13.06 17.67
N GLY A 215 -20.47 12.34 16.91
CA GLY A 215 -19.37 11.55 17.50
C GLY A 215 -18.35 12.45 18.18
N TRP A 216 -17.16 11.91 18.42
CA TRP A 216 -16.08 12.66 19.05
C TRP A 216 -15.62 13.85 18.21
N ASP A 217 -15.65 15.05 18.79
CA ASP A 217 -15.14 16.29 18.22
C ASP A 217 -13.79 16.64 18.86
N PRO A 218 -12.68 16.58 18.12
CA PRO A 218 -11.36 16.93 18.65
C PRO A 218 -11.20 18.37 19.16
N VAL A 219 -12.13 19.27 18.81
CA VAL A 219 -12.13 20.67 19.24
C VAL A 219 -12.76 20.80 20.63
N GLU A 220 -13.91 20.17 20.83
CA GLU A 220 -14.77 20.32 22.01
C GLU A 220 -14.55 19.22 23.06
N ASP A 221 -14.24 17.99 22.65
CA ASP A 221 -14.13 16.84 23.53
C ASP A 221 -12.70 16.61 24.05
N ASP A 222 -12.62 15.86 25.14
CA ASP A 222 -11.35 15.46 25.74
C ASP A 222 -10.60 14.47 24.83
N PRO A 223 -9.25 14.55 24.77
CA PRO A 223 -8.45 13.58 24.02
C PRO A 223 -8.56 12.16 24.62
N PRO A 224 -8.28 11.11 23.82
CA PRO A 224 -8.30 9.74 24.32
C PRO A 224 -7.32 9.55 25.47
N LYS A 225 -7.72 8.73 26.46
CA LYS A 225 -6.95 8.46 27.68
C LYS A 225 -5.70 7.62 27.44
N LYS A 226 -5.63 6.94 26.29
CA LYS A 226 -4.54 6.07 25.86
C LYS A 226 -4.21 6.36 24.40
N GLU A 227 -3.04 5.91 23.96
CA GLU A 227 -2.68 5.95 22.56
C GLU A 227 -3.68 5.12 21.73
N PRO A 228 -4.20 5.66 20.62
CA PRO A 228 -5.09 4.92 19.73
C PRO A 228 -4.44 3.68 19.15
N ASP A 229 -5.26 2.64 18.98
CA ASP A 229 -4.90 1.45 18.23
C ASP A 229 -4.79 1.81 16.74
N VAL A 230 -3.81 1.23 16.07
CA VAL A 230 -3.60 1.40 14.63
C VAL A 230 -4.15 0.17 13.93
N VAL A 231 -5.23 0.34 13.17
CA VAL A 231 -5.91 -0.76 12.48
C VAL A 231 -6.11 -0.45 11.00
N LEU A 232 -6.23 -1.48 10.18
CA LEU A 232 -6.67 -1.33 8.79
C LEU A 232 -8.19 -1.26 8.73
N VAL A 233 -8.72 -0.63 7.67
CA VAL A 233 -10.11 -0.80 7.29
C VAL A 233 -10.44 -2.29 7.06
N ASN A 234 -11.65 -2.71 7.47
CA ASN A 234 -12.07 -4.11 7.38
C ASN A 234 -12.19 -4.61 5.94
N GLU A 235 -12.73 -3.79 5.05
CA GLU A 235 -12.91 -4.14 3.64
C GLU A 235 -11.58 -4.04 2.88
N ARG A 236 -11.01 -5.20 2.56
CA ARG A 236 -9.74 -5.30 1.84
C ARG A 236 -9.85 -6.24 0.63
N PRO A 237 -10.65 -5.86 -0.38
CA PRO A 237 -10.82 -6.69 -1.56
C PRO A 237 -9.49 -6.81 -2.31
N ARG A 238 -9.23 -8.00 -2.87
CA ARG A 238 -8.10 -8.27 -3.75
C ARG A 238 -8.35 -7.70 -5.15
N LEU A 239 -8.43 -6.38 -5.23
CA LEU A 239 -8.75 -5.62 -6.44
C LEU A 239 -7.88 -4.37 -6.51
N LEU A 240 -7.51 -3.99 -7.73
CA LEU A 240 -6.89 -2.70 -7.99
C LEU A 240 -7.96 -1.64 -8.24
N SER A 241 -7.70 -0.45 -7.72
CA SER A 241 -8.56 0.71 -7.86
C SER A 241 -7.81 1.84 -8.57
N SER A 242 -8.55 2.71 -9.25
CA SER A 242 -8.01 3.97 -9.76
C SER A 242 -7.77 4.95 -8.62
N ILE A 243 -6.95 5.98 -8.86
CA ILE A 243 -6.69 6.99 -7.83
C ILE A 243 -7.98 7.69 -7.41
N LEU A 244 -8.89 7.98 -8.34
CA LEU A 244 -10.14 8.67 -8.03
C LEU A 244 -11.05 7.79 -7.17
N CYS A 245 -11.08 6.48 -7.43
CA CYS A 245 -11.84 5.55 -6.61
C CYS A 245 -11.29 5.47 -5.17
N TYR A 246 -9.97 5.36 -5.03
CA TYR A 246 -9.30 5.34 -3.73
C TYR A 246 -9.53 6.62 -2.93
N VAL A 247 -9.35 7.78 -3.58
CA VAL A 247 -9.51 9.10 -2.96
C VAL A 247 -10.96 9.37 -2.61
N ARG A 248 -11.92 9.14 -3.51
CA ARG A 248 -13.35 9.38 -3.23
C ARG A 248 -13.84 8.54 -2.04
N LYS A 249 -13.39 7.29 -1.93
CA LYS A 249 -13.83 6.40 -0.84
C LYS A 249 -13.27 6.84 0.52
N ASN A 250 -12.01 7.27 0.57
CA ASN A 250 -11.27 7.39 1.83
C ASN A 250 -10.88 8.83 2.20
N PHE A 251 -10.74 9.71 1.20
CA PHE A 251 -10.26 11.09 1.33
C PHE A 251 -11.05 12.04 0.40
N PRO A 252 -12.40 12.12 0.52
CA PRO A 252 -13.26 12.76 -0.48
C PRO A 252 -12.94 14.25 -0.74
N PHE A 253 -12.33 14.93 0.22
CA PHE A 253 -11.90 16.33 0.10
C PHE A 253 -10.69 16.53 -0.85
N LEU A 254 -10.05 15.45 -1.29
CA LEU A 254 -9.01 15.45 -2.32
C LEU A 254 -9.53 15.08 -3.72
N GLU A 255 -10.84 14.83 -3.88
CA GLU A 255 -11.41 14.40 -5.17
C GLU A 255 -11.16 15.42 -6.29
N ASP A 256 -11.14 16.70 -5.96
CA ASP A 256 -10.93 17.81 -6.89
C ASP A 256 -9.47 18.26 -6.98
N ASP A 257 -8.52 17.52 -6.37
CA ASP A 257 -7.10 17.81 -6.53
C ASP A 257 -6.69 17.67 -8.01
N ALA A 258 -5.97 18.68 -8.51
CA ALA A 258 -5.62 18.76 -9.93
C ALA A 258 -4.78 17.56 -10.41
N LYS A 259 -3.91 17.00 -9.55
CA LYS A 259 -3.06 15.87 -9.91
C LYS A 259 -3.82 14.55 -9.84
N VAL A 260 -4.78 14.43 -8.91
CA VAL A 260 -5.72 13.30 -8.87
C VAL A 260 -6.53 13.25 -10.16
N ARG A 261 -7.05 14.40 -10.61
CA ARG A 261 -7.78 14.52 -11.89
C ARG A 261 -6.87 14.23 -13.09
N GLU A 262 -5.66 14.79 -13.12
CA GLU A 262 -4.67 14.52 -14.17
C GLU A 262 -4.41 13.02 -14.33
N LEU A 263 -4.16 12.32 -13.22
CA LEU A 263 -3.87 10.90 -13.21
C LEU A 263 -5.07 10.06 -13.67
N GLU A 264 -6.29 10.39 -13.23
CA GLU A 264 -7.51 9.68 -13.65
C GLU A 264 -7.85 9.90 -15.13
N GLU A 265 -7.73 11.13 -15.61
CA GLU A 265 -8.12 11.50 -16.99
C GLU A 265 -7.11 11.04 -18.03
N SER A 266 -5.82 11.01 -17.66
CA SER A 266 -4.73 10.73 -18.60
C SER A 266 -4.39 9.25 -18.72
N TYR A 267 -4.69 8.43 -17.71
CA TYR A 267 -4.21 7.05 -17.62
C TYR A 267 -5.30 6.07 -17.22
N SER A 268 -5.29 4.90 -17.87
CA SER A 268 -6.27 3.84 -17.61
C SER A 268 -5.85 2.94 -16.44
N LEU A 269 -6.86 2.35 -15.77
CA LEU A 269 -6.66 1.27 -14.82
C LEU A 269 -6.07 0.03 -15.51
N VAL A 270 -5.28 -0.76 -14.78
CA VAL A 270 -4.80 -2.07 -15.28
C VAL A 270 -5.97 -3.01 -15.52
N ASP A 271 -6.00 -3.61 -16.72
CA ASP A 271 -7.07 -4.52 -17.15
C ASP A 271 -6.81 -5.99 -16.73
N ASP A 272 -5.54 -6.41 -16.56
CA ASP A 272 -5.16 -7.80 -16.25
C ASP A 272 -5.14 -8.06 -14.74
N ALA A 273 -6.20 -8.67 -14.23
CA ALA A 273 -6.27 -9.11 -12.83
C ALA A 273 -5.37 -10.33 -12.53
N GLY A 274 -4.98 -11.11 -13.55
CA GLY A 274 -4.21 -12.36 -13.38
C GLY A 274 -2.80 -12.12 -12.84
N MET A 275 -2.26 -10.91 -12.99
CA MET A 275 -0.98 -10.52 -12.39
C MET A 275 -1.00 -10.57 -10.86
N LEU A 276 -2.18 -10.36 -10.24
CA LEU A 276 -2.32 -10.40 -8.78
C LEU A 276 -1.98 -11.78 -8.23
N ASP A 277 -2.12 -12.86 -9.01
CA ASP A 277 -1.77 -14.23 -8.58
C ASP A 277 -0.27 -14.40 -8.30
N TYR A 278 0.55 -13.51 -8.84
CA TYR A 278 2.01 -13.55 -8.68
C TYR A 278 2.52 -12.55 -7.66
N ILE A 279 1.85 -11.41 -7.52
CA ILE A 279 2.28 -10.33 -6.63
C ILE A 279 1.48 -10.26 -5.33
N TRP A 280 0.24 -10.76 -5.28
CA TRP A 280 -0.59 -10.80 -4.08
C TRP A 280 -1.24 -12.18 -3.97
N PRO A 281 -0.48 -13.21 -3.59
CA PRO A 281 -1.00 -14.58 -3.51
C PRO A 281 -2.13 -14.67 -2.49
N LEU A 282 -3.11 -15.53 -2.78
CA LEU A 282 -4.12 -15.90 -1.79
C LEU A 282 -3.39 -16.60 -0.64
N SER A 283 -3.45 -16.03 0.55
CA SER A 283 -2.90 -16.69 1.74
C SER A 283 -3.71 -17.97 1.97
N ASP A 284 -3.07 -19.13 1.90
CA ASP A 284 -3.70 -20.43 2.21
C ASP A 284 -4.19 -20.52 3.67
N ASP A 285 -3.82 -19.56 4.53
CA ASP A 285 -4.05 -19.55 5.98
C ASP A 285 -5.34 -18.88 6.48
N VAL A 286 -6.26 -18.41 5.62
CA VAL A 286 -7.54 -17.84 6.11
C VAL A 286 -8.60 -18.91 6.41
N SER A 287 -8.29 -20.20 6.23
CA SER A 287 -9.25 -21.29 6.51
C SER A 287 -9.11 -21.94 7.90
N GLN A 288 -8.31 -21.40 8.82
CA GLN A 288 -8.10 -22.06 10.11
C GLN A 288 -8.00 -21.12 11.33
N GLU A 289 -8.91 -20.16 11.45
CA GLU A 289 -9.22 -19.54 12.74
C GLU A 289 -10.66 -19.00 12.80
N CYS A 290 -11.62 -19.79 12.31
CA CYS A 290 -12.97 -19.81 12.90
C CYS A 290 -12.94 -20.80 14.06
N LEU A 291 -12.26 -20.43 15.15
CA LEU A 291 -12.56 -21.01 16.44
C LEU A 291 -13.97 -20.54 16.80
N GLU A 292 -14.94 -21.43 16.57
CA GLU A 292 -16.21 -21.45 17.29
C GLU A 292 -15.96 -21.00 18.75
N PRO A 293 -16.64 -19.96 19.25
CA PRO A 293 -16.52 -19.61 20.65
C PRO A 293 -17.02 -20.80 21.46
N SER A 294 -16.07 -21.49 22.11
CA SER A 294 -16.33 -22.46 23.15
C SER A 294 -17.35 -21.87 24.12
N GLN A 295 -18.46 -22.58 24.28
CA GLN A 295 -19.49 -22.25 25.26
C GLN A 295 -18.89 -22.37 26.67
N GLU A 296 -18.28 -21.30 27.17
CA GLU A 296 -18.03 -21.10 28.59
C GLU A 296 -19.13 -20.22 29.20
N GLU A 297 -19.56 -20.66 30.37
CA GLU A 297 -20.83 -20.38 31.01
C GLU A 297 -21.02 -18.91 31.40
N LEU A 298 -22.12 -18.30 30.95
CA LEU A 298 -22.66 -17.08 31.53
C LEU A 298 -23.12 -17.35 32.98
N PRO A 299 -22.69 -16.54 33.98
CA PRO A 299 -23.25 -16.64 35.31
C PRO A 299 -24.71 -16.18 35.30
N LYS A 300 -25.60 -17.08 35.76
CA LYS A 300 -27.03 -16.83 35.97
C LYS A 300 -27.22 -15.67 36.95
N ILE A 301 -27.66 -14.52 36.45
CA ILE A 301 -28.26 -13.47 37.28
C ILE A 301 -29.73 -13.29 36.91
N ALA A 302 -30.54 -13.22 37.96
CA ALA A 302 -31.97 -13.41 38.03
C ALA A 302 -32.80 -12.60 37.02
N ARG A 303 -33.72 -13.31 36.34
CA ARG A 303 -34.91 -12.72 35.72
C ARG A 303 -35.83 -12.20 36.83
N GLN A 304 -35.91 -10.88 37.00
CA GLN A 304 -37.03 -10.25 37.68
C GLN A 304 -38.02 -9.75 36.63
N ARG A 305 -39.21 -10.35 36.67
CA ARG A 305 -40.37 -10.02 35.84
C ARG A 305 -40.88 -8.63 36.19
N CYS A 306 -41.07 -7.77 35.20
CA CYS A 306 -42.12 -6.75 35.24
C CYS A 306 -43.04 -6.99 34.03
N SER A 307 -44.22 -7.50 34.33
CA SER A 307 -45.36 -7.55 33.43
C SER A 307 -45.92 -6.14 33.25
N ILE A 308 -46.26 -5.83 32.00
CA ILE A 308 -47.08 -4.69 31.61
C ILE A 308 -48.52 -4.97 32.07
N MET A 309 -49.10 -4.03 32.81
CA MET A 309 -50.48 -3.56 32.67
C MET A 309 -50.46 -2.04 32.73
#